data_AF-A0A936UL35-F1
#
_entry.id   AF-A0A936UL35-F1
#
_cell.length_a   1.000
_cell.length_b   1.000
_cell.length_c   1.000
_cell.angle_alpha   90.00
_cell.angle_beta   90.00
_cell.angle_gamma   90.00
#
_symmetry.space_group_name_H-M   'P 1'
#
loop_
_entity.id
_entity.type
_entity.pdbx_description
1 polymer ?
#
loop_
_entity_poly.entity_id
_entity_poly.type
_entity_poly.pdbx_seq_one_letter_code
_entity_poly.pdbx_strand_id
1 'polypeptide(L)'
;MGSTVTAGILSKNTAEVWRGLIANTGTATFFRFMAISDTGAASTTDKRVQGTIGLVGADLNFSNVNLVAGDYRVIGSLNVTLPMV
;
A
#
# COMPACT_ATOMS: atom_id res chain seq x y z
N MET A 1 -15.92 -0.68 -6.58
CA MET A 1 -16.18 -1.90 -7.37
C MET A 1 -14.84 -2.40 -7.86
N GLY A 2 -14.46 -3.59 -7.35
CA GLY A 2 -13.08 -4.00 -7.11
C GLY A 2 -12.28 -4.30 -8.37
N SER A 3 -10.99 -3.94 -8.31
CA SER A 3 -9.97 -4.33 -9.26
C SER A 3 -9.97 -5.83 -9.53
N THR A 4 -10.08 -6.22 -10.80
CA THR A 4 -9.91 -7.60 -11.24
C THR A 4 -8.42 -7.93 -11.35
N VAL A 5 -8.02 -9.12 -10.92
CA VAL A 5 -6.65 -9.59 -11.12
C VAL A 5 -6.49 -9.97 -12.59
N THR A 6 -5.49 -9.42 -13.26
CA THR A 6 -5.13 -9.75 -14.65
C THR A 6 -3.68 -10.21 -14.68
N ALA A 7 -3.43 -11.39 -15.28
CA ALA A 7 -2.09 -11.98 -15.37
C ALA A 7 -1.34 -12.04 -14.01
N GLY A 8 -2.06 -12.36 -12.92
CA GLY A 8 -1.48 -12.43 -11.57
C GLY A 8 -1.24 -11.07 -10.91
N ILE A 9 -1.62 -9.95 -11.53
CA ILE A 9 -1.44 -8.60 -10.98
C ILE A 9 -2.77 -8.04 -10.52
N LEU A 10 -2.85 -7.63 -9.26
CA LEU A 10 -3.92 -6.81 -8.72
C LEU A 10 -3.51 -5.33 -8.80
N SER A 11 -4.19 -4.58 -9.65
CA SER A 11 -3.93 -3.15 -9.83
C SER A 11 -5.00 -2.30 -9.15
N LYS A 12 -4.60 -1.24 -8.45
CA LYS A 12 -5.56 -0.25 -7.92
C LYS A 12 -6.42 0.31 -9.05
N ASN A 13 -7.73 0.41 -8.80
CA ASN A 13 -8.64 1.08 -9.73
C ASN A 13 -8.33 2.59 -9.81
N THR A 14 -8.17 3.10 -11.02
CA THR A 14 -7.81 4.51 -11.26
C THR A 14 -8.90 5.49 -10.85
N ALA A 15 -10.16 5.06 -10.80
CA ALA A 15 -11.28 5.86 -10.32
C ALA A 15 -11.33 6.01 -8.79
N GLU A 16 -10.61 5.17 -8.05
CA GLU A 16 -10.61 5.22 -6.59
C GLU A 16 -9.57 6.23 -6.07
N VAL A 17 -9.95 7.00 -5.05
CA VAL A 17 -9.03 7.91 -4.37
C VAL A 17 -8.62 7.27 -3.05
N TRP A 18 -7.41 6.72 -3.01
CA TRP A 18 -6.84 6.17 -1.78
C TRP A 18 -5.95 7.23 -1.15
N ARG A 19 -6.36 7.71 0.04
CA ARG A 19 -5.60 8.69 0.81
C ARG A 19 -5.69 8.45 2.31
N GLY A 20 -4.69 8.91 3.04
CA GLY A 20 -4.69 8.90 4.51
C GLY A 20 -4.03 10.16 5.06
N LEU A 21 -4.41 10.54 6.28
CA LEU A 21 -3.73 11.59 7.04
C LEU A 21 -2.43 11.02 7.61
N ILE A 22 -1.32 11.73 7.44
CA ILE A 22 -0.05 11.34 8.04
C ILE A 22 -0.10 11.68 9.54
N ALA A 23 -0.04 10.65 10.38
CA ALA A 23 -0.05 10.82 11.84
C ALA A 23 1.28 11.33 12.40
N ASN A 24 2.41 10.92 11.81
CA ASN A 24 3.75 11.24 12.28
C ASN A 24 4.69 11.61 11.13
N THR A 25 5.52 12.63 11.34
CA THR A 25 6.59 13.01 10.41
C THR A 25 7.69 11.95 10.42
N GLY A 26 8.19 11.58 9.23
CA GLY A 26 9.28 10.62 9.10
C GLY A 26 9.48 10.14 7.67
N THR A 27 10.42 9.23 7.48
CA THR A 27 10.70 8.64 6.16
C THR A 27 9.98 7.30 6.04
N ALA A 28 9.11 7.17 5.04
CA ALA A 28 8.38 5.95 4.77
C ALA A 28 9.27 4.91 4.05
N THR A 29 9.40 3.72 4.63
CA THR A 29 10.22 2.62 4.08
C THR A 29 9.44 1.32 3.86
N PHE A 30 8.23 1.23 4.40
CA PHE A 30 7.42 0.00 4.43
C PHE A 30 5.93 0.34 4.37
N PHE A 31 5.15 -0.53 3.72
CA PHE A 31 3.69 -0.50 3.80
C PHE A 31 3.10 -1.87 4.12
N ARG A 32 1.87 -1.85 4.63
CA ARG A 32 1.01 -3.03 4.74
C ARG A 32 -0.43 -2.67 4.41
N PHE A 33 -1.04 -3.42 3.50
CA PHE A 33 -2.49 -3.51 3.35
C PHE A 33 -3.01 -4.64 4.23
N MET A 34 -4.05 -4.34 5.00
CA MET A 34 -4.69 -5.28 5.91
C MET A 34 -6.18 -4.95 6.03
N ALA A 35 -6.96 -5.89 6.58
CA ALA A 35 -8.34 -5.62 6.93
C ALA A 35 -8.41 -4.56 8.04
N ILE A 36 -9.48 -3.77 8.09
CA ILE A 36 -9.64 -2.75 9.13
C ILE A 36 -9.70 -3.33 10.55
N SER A 37 -10.11 -4.61 10.67
CA SER A 37 -10.17 -5.35 11.93
C SER A 37 -8.82 -6.00 12.31
N ASP A 38 -7.81 -5.91 11.46
CA ASP A 38 -6.48 -6.46 11.73
C ASP A 38 -5.80 -5.67 12.86
N THR A 39 -5.34 -6.38 13.90
CA THR A 39 -4.74 -5.78 15.11
C THR A 39 -3.23 -5.64 15.03
N GLY A 40 -2.60 -6.14 13.96
CA GLY A 40 -1.15 -6.22 13.83
C GLY A 40 -0.51 -7.37 14.61
N ALA A 41 -1.28 -8.19 15.33
CA ALA A 41 -0.76 -9.34 16.07
C ALA A 41 -0.21 -10.44 15.15
N ALA A 42 0.55 -11.38 15.73
CA ALA A 42 0.98 -12.59 15.04
C ALA A 42 -0.26 -13.42 14.67
N SER A 43 -0.38 -13.76 13.40
CA SER A 43 -1.56 -14.43 12.85
C SER A 43 -1.17 -15.27 11.64
N THR A 44 -1.84 -16.42 11.50
CA THR A 44 -1.72 -17.30 10.33
C THR A 44 -2.91 -17.20 9.39
N THR A 45 -3.95 -16.46 9.79
CA THR A 45 -5.21 -16.31 9.04
C THR A 45 -5.39 -14.92 8.45
N ASP A 46 -4.76 -13.90 9.03
CA ASP A 46 -4.90 -12.52 8.57
C ASP A 46 -4.23 -12.34 7.22
N LYS A 47 -5.01 -11.84 6.25
CA LYS A 47 -4.51 -11.54 4.91
C LYS A 47 -3.85 -10.18 4.93
N ARG A 48 -2.54 -10.18 4.67
CA ARG A 48 -1.72 -8.96 4.61
C ARG A 48 -0.93 -8.97 3.31
N VAL A 49 -0.91 -7.82 2.64
CA VAL A 49 0.06 -7.54 1.56
C VAL A 49 1.01 -6.50 2.08
N GLN A 50 2.30 -6.76 2.00
CA GLN A 50 3.31 -5.85 2.52
C GLN A 50 4.51 -5.80 1.60
N GLY A 51 5.22 -4.68 1.66
CA GLY A 51 6.36 -4.42 0.80
C GLY A 51 7.11 -3.17 1.19
N THR A 52 8.08 -2.84 0.36
CA THR A 52 8.96 -1.68 0.53
C THR A 52 8.33 -0.41 -0.07
N ILE A 53 8.65 0.72 0.54
CA ILE A 53 8.38 2.05 -0.02
C ILE A 53 9.72 2.68 -0.44
N GLY A 54 9.75 3.30 -1.62
CA GLY A 54 10.94 3.97 -2.12
C GLY A 54 10.61 5.06 -3.16
N LEU A 55 11.66 5.66 -3.72
CA LEU A 55 11.51 6.61 -4.82
C LEU A 55 11.39 5.89 -6.17
N VAL A 56 12.22 4.86 -6.37
CA VAL A 56 12.28 4.03 -7.57
C VAL A 56 12.64 2.61 -7.15
N GLY A 57 12.08 1.62 -7.85
CA GLY A 57 12.44 0.20 -7.69
C GLY A 57 11.89 -0.47 -6.43
N ALA A 58 11.04 0.22 -5.66
CA ALA A 58 10.32 -0.38 -4.53
C ALA A 58 8.96 -0.93 -4.98
N ASP A 59 8.35 -1.74 -4.12
CA ASP A 59 7.01 -2.29 -4.33
C ASP A 59 5.94 -1.18 -4.43
N LEU A 60 6.12 -0.10 -3.64
CA LEU A 60 5.34 1.14 -3.74
C LEU A 60 6.28 2.34 -3.89
N ASN A 61 6.19 3.01 -5.04
CA ASN A 61 7.02 4.16 -5.35
C ASN A 61 6.29 5.48 -5.09
N PHE A 62 6.99 6.41 -4.46
CA PHE A 62 6.53 7.77 -4.22
C PHE A 62 7.53 8.79 -4.78
N SER A 63 7.05 9.97 -5.18
CA SER A 63 7.92 11.07 -5.60
C SER A 63 8.77 11.67 -4.46
N ASN A 64 8.33 11.47 -3.21
CA ASN A 64 9.04 11.86 -1.99
C ASN A 64 8.68 10.84 -0.91
N VAL A 65 9.64 10.30 -0.17
CA VAL A 65 9.38 9.35 0.94
C VAL A 65 9.33 10.01 2.31
N ASN A 66 9.70 11.30 2.41
CA ASN A 66 9.56 12.07 3.62
C ASN A 66 8.11 12.53 3.77
N LEU A 67 7.45 12.03 4.81
CA LEU A 67 6.08 12.33 5.19
C LEU A 67 6.09 13.38 6.31
N VAL A 68 5.16 14.33 6.25
CA VAL A 68 4.99 15.38 7.25
C VAL A 68 3.62 15.18 7.93
N ALA A 69 3.59 15.21 9.26
CA ALA A 69 2.36 15.06 10.02
C ALA A 69 1.34 16.16 9.66
N GLY A 70 0.07 15.78 9.54
CA GLY A 70 -1.02 16.70 9.17
C GLY A 70 -1.28 16.79 7.66
N ASP A 71 -0.32 16.38 6.82
CA ASP A 71 -0.52 16.30 5.37
C ASP A 71 -1.27 15.03 4.97
N TYR A 72 -1.97 15.10 3.82
CA TYR A 72 -2.60 13.94 3.22
C TYR A 72 -1.65 13.23 2.27
N ARG A 73 -1.52 11.92 2.46
CA ARG A 73 -0.79 11.05 1.55
C ARG A 73 -1.74 10.31 0.62
N VAL A 74 -1.57 10.50 -0.68
CA VAL A 74 -2.32 9.80 -1.73
C VAL A 74 -1.50 8.64 -2.29
N ILE A 75 -2.14 7.50 -2.51
CA ILE A 75 -1.62 6.36 -3.27
C ILE A 75 -2.23 6.43 -4.67
N GLY A 76 -1.46 6.93 -5.64
CA GLY A 76 -1.93 7.12 -7.01
C GLY A 76 -2.07 5.80 -7.76
N SER A 77 -1.06 4.95 -7.65
CA SER A 77 -1.03 3.61 -8.26
C SER A 77 -0.46 2.60 -7.27
N LEU A 78 -0.89 1.35 -7.42
CA LEU A 78 -0.35 0.19 -6.73
C LEU A 78 -0.60 -1.02 -7.62
N ASN A 79 0.43 -1.83 -7.80
CA ASN A 79 0.33 -3.14 -8.44
C ASN A 79 0.88 -4.17 -7.46
N VAL A 80 0.07 -5.18 -7.16
CA VAL A 80 0.47 -6.29 -6.31
C VAL A 80 0.52 -7.54 -7.18
N THR A 81 1.71 -8.08 -7.37
CA THR A 81 1.87 -9.38 -8.02
C THR A 81 1.56 -10.46 -7.00
N LEU A 82 0.56 -11.28 -7.31
CA LEU A 82 0.21 -12.45 -6.52
C LEU A 82 1.01 -13.65 -7.03
N PRO A 83 1.42 -14.56 -6.14
CA PRO A 83 1.97 -15.85 -6.56
C PRO A 83 0.95 -16.56 -7.47
N MET A 84 1.34 -16.83 -8.71
CA MET A 84 0.57 -17.66 -9.62
C MET A 84 1.18 -19.06 -9.56
N VAL A 85 0.35 -20.06 -9.27
CA VAL A 85 0.72 -21.47 -9.42
C VAL A 85 0.71 -21.87 -10.89
#